data_AF-A0A834E4K2-F1
#
_entry.id   AF-A0A834E4K2-F1
#
_cell.length_a   1.000
_cell.length_b   1.000
_cell.length_c   1.000
_cell.angle_alpha   90.00
_cell.angle_beta   90.00
_cell.angle_gamma   90.00
#
_symmetry.space_group_name_H-M   'P 1'
#
loop_
_entity.id
_entity.type
_entity.pdbx_description
1 polymer ?
#
loop_
_entity_poly.entity_id
_entity_poly.type
_entity_poly.pdbx_seq_one_letter_code
_entity_poly.pdbx_strand_id
1 'polypeptide(L)'
;MNETHSLSQLHSGPGLLQLWGLGTLQHESCPGNRAHFVYGIASDHGCVWDLRFCPSGAWELPGTPRQAPLLPRLGLLALACSDGKVLLFSLPHPEALLAHQPPDAVKPSIYKVQSVATLQVGSMHMSDPSECGQCLSLAWMPTRPHYHLAAGYYNGMVVFWNLLTNSPLQRIQLPDGSMKVYPFQCFLAHDQAVRSLQWCKANSHFIASAGSDRKIKFWDLRRTYEPINSIKRFLSTELAWLPSYNGVTVAQDNCYASYGLCGIHYIDAGYLGYKAYFTAPRKGTVWSLSGSDWLGTIAAGDTSGELIAAILPDMALNPITVKRPVERRFPIYKADLMPYQDSPEGQDHSSASSGALNPPKARTYAETVNHHYLLFQDTDLSSFHGLLHREPMLRMQEGEVHSRLCLDRLPLEAIHKVRFSPNLDSYGWLISGGQSGLVRIHFIRGLTSPLGHRMQLESQAHFHAMFQPSSPTEGSGFCPTSHFLLPSP
;
A
#
# COMPACT_ATOMS: atom_id res chain seq x y z
N MET A 1 -14.59 2.55 15.70
CA MET A 1 -13.63 3.58 15.25
C MET A 1 -13.08 4.43 16.39
N ASN A 2 -13.50 4.27 17.66
CA ASN A 2 -13.01 5.09 18.79
C ASN A 2 -12.05 4.34 19.73
N GLU A 3 -11.69 3.10 19.41
CA GLU A 3 -10.74 2.35 20.21
C GLU A 3 -9.33 2.92 20.03
N THR A 4 -8.64 3.12 21.14
CA THR A 4 -7.26 3.60 21.16
C THR A 4 -6.38 2.51 21.76
N HIS A 5 -5.27 2.24 21.09
CA HIS A 5 -4.27 1.27 21.55
C HIS A 5 -2.94 1.98 21.74
N SER A 6 -2.23 1.63 22.82
CA SER A 6 -0.86 2.13 23.01
C SER A 6 0.07 1.47 22.01
N LEU A 7 0.82 2.27 21.24
CA LEU A 7 1.85 1.77 20.32
C LEU A 7 2.97 1.00 21.04
N SER A 8 3.20 1.30 22.33
CA SER A 8 4.26 0.67 23.11
C SER A 8 3.91 -0.71 23.64
N GLN A 9 2.63 -1.08 23.65
CA GLN A 9 2.15 -2.33 24.21
C GLN A 9 1.72 -3.27 23.11
N LEU A 10 2.00 -4.57 23.29
CA LEU A 10 1.42 -5.59 22.44
C LEU A 10 -0.08 -5.68 22.70
N HIS A 11 -0.86 -5.88 21.64
CA HIS A 11 -2.27 -6.21 21.78
C HIS A 11 -2.73 -7.14 20.66
N SER A 12 -3.65 -8.02 21.01
CA SER A 12 -4.39 -8.88 20.10
C SER A 12 -5.84 -8.43 20.02
N GLY A 13 -6.59 -8.95 19.06
CA GLY A 13 -7.96 -8.55 18.81
C GLY A 13 -8.45 -9.00 17.44
N PRO A 14 -9.77 -8.96 17.21
CA PRO A 14 -10.35 -9.37 15.94
C PRO A 14 -9.99 -8.38 14.83
N GLY A 15 -9.62 -8.92 13.67
CA GLY A 15 -9.35 -8.19 12.44
C GLY A 15 -9.89 -8.96 11.23
N LEU A 16 -10.27 -8.23 10.19
CA LEU A 16 -10.77 -8.81 8.95
C LEU A 16 -9.94 -8.33 7.77
N LEU A 17 -9.20 -9.24 7.15
CA LEU A 17 -8.58 -8.99 5.86
C LEU A 17 -9.63 -9.23 4.77
N GLN A 18 -9.82 -8.25 3.89
CA GLN A 18 -10.77 -8.34 2.79
C GLN A 18 -10.06 -8.48 1.46
N LEU A 19 -10.54 -9.39 0.62
CA LEU A 19 -10.12 -9.49 -0.77
C LEU A 19 -11.25 -9.01 -1.68
N TRP A 20 -10.89 -8.12 -2.60
CA TRP A 20 -11.81 -7.47 -3.53
C TRP A 20 -11.43 -7.78 -4.97
N GLY A 21 -12.43 -8.15 -5.77
CA GLY A 21 -12.30 -8.41 -7.19
C GLY A 21 -12.62 -7.16 -7.97
N LEU A 22 -11.67 -6.69 -8.79
CA LEU A 22 -11.79 -5.47 -9.58
C LEU A 22 -12.04 -5.74 -11.08
N GLY A 23 -12.15 -7.02 -11.46
CA GLY A 23 -12.17 -7.43 -12.86
C GLY A 23 -10.83 -7.18 -13.55
N THR A 24 -10.83 -7.26 -14.88
CA THR A 24 -9.64 -6.98 -15.69
C THR A 24 -9.45 -5.47 -15.83
N LEU A 25 -8.38 -4.95 -15.21
CA LEU A 25 -8.03 -3.53 -15.24
C LEU A 25 -7.41 -3.16 -16.60
N GLN A 26 -8.23 -2.72 -17.56
CA GLN A 26 -7.78 -2.31 -18.89
C GLN A 26 -7.47 -0.81 -18.98
N HIS A 27 -6.65 -0.38 -19.95
CA HIS A 27 -6.32 1.04 -20.13
C HIS A 27 -7.44 1.85 -20.79
N GLU A 28 -8.27 1.22 -21.61
CA GLU A 28 -9.22 1.93 -22.49
C GLU A 28 -10.67 1.85 -22.01
N SER A 29 -10.98 0.99 -21.04
CA SER A 29 -12.31 0.82 -20.51
C SER A 29 -12.28 0.67 -18.98
N CYS A 30 -13.26 1.29 -18.31
CA CYS A 30 -13.57 0.92 -16.94
C CYS A 30 -14.03 -0.55 -16.96
N PRO A 31 -13.57 -1.43 -16.05
CA PRO A 31 -14.02 -2.81 -16.02
C PRO A 31 -15.55 -2.86 -16.02
N GLY A 32 -16.14 -3.61 -16.95
CA GLY A 32 -17.60 -3.78 -17.01
C GLY A 32 -18.16 -4.44 -15.74
N ASN A 33 -17.30 -5.15 -15.00
CA ASN A 33 -17.62 -5.74 -13.70
C ASN A 33 -17.43 -4.73 -12.58
N ARG A 34 -18.48 -4.51 -11.79
CA ARG A 34 -18.39 -3.71 -10.55
C ARG A 34 -17.43 -4.39 -9.57
N ALA A 35 -16.67 -3.57 -8.84
CA ALA A 35 -15.87 -4.04 -7.72
C ALA A 35 -16.75 -4.81 -6.74
N HIS A 36 -16.33 -6.01 -6.35
CA HIS A 36 -17.10 -6.86 -5.46
C HIS A 36 -16.20 -7.51 -4.42
N PHE A 37 -16.76 -7.73 -3.23
CA PHE A 37 -16.09 -8.45 -2.16
C PHE A 37 -16.07 -9.94 -2.50
N VAL A 38 -14.87 -10.54 -2.54
CA VAL A 38 -14.67 -11.94 -2.94
C VAL A 38 -14.78 -12.84 -1.73
N TYR A 39 -13.93 -12.62 -0.72
CA TYR A 39 -13.97 -13.31 0.56
C TYR A 39 -13.17 -12.54 1.62
N GLY A 40 -13.40 -12.89 2.88
CA GLY A 40 -12.68 -12.33 4.02
C GLY A 40 -11.88 -13.38 4.77
N ILE A 41 -10.77 -12.98 5.39
CA ILE A 41 -10.00 -13.79 6.32
C ILE A 41 -10.06 -13.13 7.70
N ALA A 42 -10.65 -13.84 8.66
CA ALA A 42 -10.67 -13.43 10.06
C ALA A 42 -9.33 -13.77 10.72
N SER A 43 -8.78 -12.82 11.47
CA SER A 43 -7.53 -12.93 12.21
C SER A 43 -7.73 -12.37 13.62
N ASP A 44 -7.12 -12.99 14.62
CA ASP A 44 -7.24 -12.58 16.03
C ASP A 44 -5.97 -11.87 16.56
N HIS A 45 -5.09 -11.42 15.65
CA HIS A 45 -3.76 -10.89 15.97
C HIS A 45 -3.70 -9.36 16.12
N GLY A 46 -4.85 -8.71 16.27
CA GLY A 46 -4.97 -7.27 16.48
C GLY A 46 -4.80 -6.46 15.19
N CYS A 47 -4.25 -5.25 15.33
CA CYS A 47 -4.06 -4.34 14.21
C CYS A 47 -2.96 -4.85 13.26
N VAL A 48 -3.20 -4.71 11.96
CA VAL A 48 -2.22 -5.00 10.91
C VAL A 48 -1.63 -3.69 10.41
N TRP A 49 -0.34 -3.48 10.67
CA TRP A 49 0.37 -2.24 10.34
C TRP A 49 0.91 -2.19 8.91
N ASP A 50 1.34 -3.34 8.38
CA ASP A 50 1.80 -3.47 7.00
C ASP A 50 1.40 -4.83 6.41
N LEU A 51 1.17 -4.82 5.10
CA LEU A 51 0.67 -5.94 4.30
C LEU A 51 1.50 -6.04 3.03
N ARG A 52 2.16 -7.17 2.79
CA ARG A 52 3.01 -7.36 1.62
C ARG A 52 2.89 -8.76 1.01
N PHE A 53 2.48 -8.81 -0.25
CA PHE A 53 2.59 -10.03 -1.06
C PHE A 53 4.06 -10.36 -1.33
N CYS A 54 4.38 -11.65 -1.35
CA CYS A 54 5.60 -12.15 -1.96
C CYS A 54 5.64 -11.68 -3.42
N PRO A 55 6.74 -11.05 -3.90
CA PRO A 55 6.73 -10.37 -5.20
C PRO A 55 6.43 -11.26 -6.41
N SER A 56 6.88 -12.52 -6.40
CA SER A 56 6.60 -13.47 -7.48
C SER A 56 6.79 -14.93 -7.03
N GLY A 57 6.38 -15.89 -7.86
CA GLY A 57 6.64 -17.32 -7.64
C GLY A 57 5.73 -18.02 -6.63
N ALA A 58 4.71 -17.32 -6.12
CA ALA A 58 3.74 -17.85 -5.16
C ALA A 58 2.30 -17.92 -5.71
N TRP A 59 2.10 -17.65 -7.00
CA TRP A 59 0.79 -17.75 -7.65
C TRP A 59 0.70 -19.06 -8.44
N GLU A 60 -0.50 -19.64 -8.48
CA GLU A 60 -0.83 -20.88 -9.16
C GLU A 60 -2.10 -20.70 -9.99
N LEU A 61 -2.18 -21.43 -11.10
CA LEU A 61 -3.40 -21.47 -11.91
C LEU A 61 -4.57 -22.02 -11.09
N PRO A 62 -5.80 -21.49 -11.24
CA PRO A 62 -6.97 -21.98 -10.53
C PRO A 62 -7.30 -23.45 -10.75
N GLY A 63 -6.90 -24.03 -11.89
CA GLY A 63 -7.06 -25.46 -12.18
C GLY A 63 -5.93 -26.36 -11.67
N THR A 64 -4.95 -25.82 -10.93
CA THR A 64 -3.80 -26.61 -10.45
C THR A 64 -4.28 -27.71 -9.50
N PRO A 65 -4.01 -29.01 -9.75
CA PRO A 65 -4.48 -30.07 -8.88
C PRO A 65 -3.80 -29.98 -7.51
N ARG A 66 -4.62 -29.85 -6.46
CA ARG A 66 -4.19 -29.85 -5.06
C ARG A 66 -4.99 -30.91 -4.29
N GLN A 67 -4.33 -31.59 -3.36
CA GLN A 67 -5.00 -32.53 -2.46
C GLN A 67 -5.76 -31.73 -1.40
N ALA A 68 -7.05 -32.02 -1.23
CA ALA A 68 -7.85 -31.41 -0.18
C ALA A 68 -7.18 -31.62 1.21
N PRO A 69 -7.19 -30.61 2.10
CA PRO A 69 -7.92 -29.34 2.03
C PRO A 69 -7.17 -28.19 1.31
N LEU A 70 -6.04 -28.47 0.65
CA LEU A 70 -5.24 -27.44 -0.03
C LEU A 70 -5.91 -27.00 -1.33
N LEU A 71 -5.91 -25.69 -1.56
CA LEU A 71 -6.38 -25.06 -2.78
C LEU A 71 -5.22 -24.44 -3.56
N PRO A 72 -5.36 -24.26 -4.88
CA PRO A 72 -4.46 -23.43 -5.67
C PRO A 72 -4.24 -22.07 -5.01
N ARG A 73 -3.00 -21.59 -5.05
CA ARG A 73 -2.60 -20.38 -4.34
C ARG A 73 -2.75 -19.12 -5.20
N LEU A 74 -3.46 -18.11 -4.70
CA LEU A 74 -3.46 -16.74 -5.26
C LEU A 74 -2.12 -16.03 -5.00
N GLY A 75 -1.58 -16.19 -3.80
CA GLY A 75 -0.31 -15.60 -3.42
C GLY A 75 0.08 -15.93 -1.99
N LEU A 76 1.32 -15.62 -1.64
CA LEU A 76 1.80 -15.64 -0.26
C LEU A 76 1.78 -14.22 0.29
N LEU A 77 1.08 -13.99 1.41
CA LEU A 77 0.88 -12.67 2.00
C LEU A 77 1.49 -12.63 3.41
N ALA A 78 2.31 -11.62 3.68
CA ALA A 78 2.86 -11.31 5.00
C ALA A 78 2.10 -10.18 5.68
N LEU A 79 1.80 -10.34 6.97
CA LEU A 79 1.13 -9.37 7.84
C LEU A 79 2.05 -9.00 8.99
N ALA A 80 2.24 -7.69 9.24
CA ALA A 80 2.88 -7.18 10.46
C ALA A 80 1.81 -6.83 11.49
N CYS A 81 1.80 -7.52 12.62
CA CYS A 81 0.72 -7.45 13.60
C CYS A 81 1.12 -6.71 14.89
N SER A 82 0.11 -6.17 15.59
CA SER A 82 0.26 -5.49 16.88
C SER A 82 0.59 -6.44 18.04
N ASP A 83 0.45 -7.74 17.87
CA ASP A 83 0.92 -8.75 18.83
C ASP A 83 2.42 -9.09 18.66
N GLY A 84 3.13 -8.36 17.78
CA GLY A 84 4.56 -8.49 17.54
C GLY A 84 4.94 -9.61 16.57
N LYS A 85 3.96 -10.39 16.07
CA LYS A 85 4.22 -11.49 15.13
C LYS A 85 4.13 -11.01 13.70
N VAL A 86 4.80 -11.75 12.82
CA VAL A 86 4.57 -11.69 11.38
C VAL A 86 3.89 -12.96 10.94
N LEU A 87 2.70 -12.84 10.33
CA LEU A 87 1.93 -14.00 9.86
C LEU A 87 2.11 -14.16 8.36
N LEU A 88 2.35 -15.38 7.90
CA LEU A 88 2.39 -15.75 6.49
C LEU A 88 1.15 -16.56 6.11
N PHE A 89 0.34 -16.02 5.20
CA PHE A 89 -0.85 -16.69 4.66
C PHE A 89 -0.62 -17.12 3.22
N SER A 90 -0.96 -18.37 2.92
CA SER A 90 -1.17 -18.85 1.55
C SER A 90 -2.62 -18.60 1.19
N LEU A 91 -2.88 -17.55 0.42
CA LEU A 91 -4.24 -17.17 0.06
C LEU A 91 -4.80 -18.14 -0.99
N PRO A 92 -6.01 -18.70 -0.81
CA PRO A 92 -6.63 -19.56 -1.81
C PRO A 92 -7.01 -18.76 -3.05
N HIS A 93 -6.93 -19.38 -4.22
CA HIS A 93 -7.39 -18.78 -5.46
C HIS A 93 -8.92 -18.62 -5.42
N PRO A 94 -9.46 -17.41 -5.70
CA PRO A 94 -10.90 -17.15 -5.66
C PRO A 94 -11.75 -18.16 -6.45
N GLU A 95 -11.39 -18.44 -7.69
CA GLU A 95 -12.13 -19.37 -8.55
C GLU A 95 -12.14 -20.80 -8.00
N ALA A 96 -11.02 -21.29 -7.48
CA ALA A 96 -10.96 -22.61 -6.86
C ALA A 96 -11.79 -22.66 -5.57
N LEU A 97 -11.77 -21.59 -4.78
CA LEU A 97 -12.57 -21.48 -3.57
C LEU A 97 -14.07 -21.49 -3.87
N LEU A 98 -14.50 -20.78 -4.93
CA LEU A 98 -15.88 -20.76 -5.40
C LEU A 98 -16.32 -22.13 -5.94
N ALA A 99 -15.45 -22.84 -6.65
CA ALA A 99 -15.75 -24.19 -7.16
C ALA A 99 -16.03 -25.21 -6.03
N HIS A 100 -15.54 -24.96 -4.81
CA HIS A 100 -15.80 -25.79 -3.63
C HIS A 100 -17.00 -25.31 -2.79
N GLN A 101 -17.58 -24.14 -3.08
CA GLN A 101 -18.77 -23.69 -2.36
C GLN A 101 -20.03 -24.42 -2.87
N PRO A 102 -20.96 -24.78 -1.98
CA PRO A 102 -22.25 -25.32 -2.40
C PRO A 102 -22.99 -24.27 -3.25
N PRO A 103 -23.73 -24.68 -4.30
CA PRO A 103 -24.41 -23.77 -5.22
C PRO A 103 -25.42 -22.82 -4.55
N ASP A 104 -25.87 -23.14 -3.33
CA ASP A 104 -26.79 -22.32 -2.54
C ASP A 104 -26.12 -21.26 -1.64
N ALA A 105 -24.79 -21.11 -1.68
CA ALA A 105 -24.06 -20.12 -0.89
C ALA A 105 -24.21 -18.70 -1.48
N VAL A 106 -25.26 -17.98 -1.08
CA VAL A 106 -25.61 -16.65 -1.64
C VAL A 106 -24.66 -15.50 -1.19
N LYS A 107 -23.71 -15.73 -0.28
CA LYS A 107 -22.85 -14.66 0.26
C LYS A 107 -21.35 -14.98 0.20
N PRO A 108 -20.50 -13.99 -0.16
CA PRO A 108 -19.06 -14.12 -0.04
C PRO A 108 -18.69 -14.46 1.41
N SER A 109 -17.94 -15.55 1.56
CA SER A 109 -17.71 -16.19 2.86
C SER A 109 -16.55 -15.53 3.62
N ILE A 110 -16.64 -15.54 4.95
CA ILE A 110 -15.55 -15.16 5.85
C ILE A 110 -14.94 -16.45 6.38
N TYR A 111 -13.62 -16.60 6.21
CA TYR A 111 -12.88 -17.80 6.56
C TYR A 111 -11.94 -17.54 7.73
N LYS A 112 -11.79 -18.53 8.60
CA LYS A 112 -10.65 -18.60 9.52
C LYS A 112 -9.60 -19.49 8.87
N VAL A 113 -8.45 -18.91 8.55
CA VAL A 113 -7.37 -19.60 7.82
C VAL A 113 -6.20 -19.84 8.77
N GLN A 114 -5.61 -21.02 8.72
CA GLN A 114 -4.36 -21.29 9.44
C GLN A 114 -3.19 -20.62 8.71
N SER A 115 -2.33 -19.91 9.45
CA SER A 115 -1.11 -19.35 8.87
C SER A 115 -0.15 -20.47 8.47
N VAL A 116 0.51 -20.32 7.33
CA VAL A 116 1.53 -21.27 6.85
C VAL A 116 2.75 -21.22 7.75
N ALA A 117 3.11 -20.01 8.16
CA ALA A 117 4.17 -19.80 9.14
C ALA A 117 3.90 -18.55 9.99
N THR A 118 4.36 -18.60 11.22
CA THR A 118 4.42 -17.48 12.15
C THR A 118 5.88 -17.15 12.40
N LEU A 119 6.30 -15.96 11.97
CA LEU A 119 7.64 -15.46 12.23
C LEU A 119 7.62 -14.65 13.52
N GLN A 120 8.54 -14.98 14.42
CA GLN A 120 8.63 -14.33 15.73
C GLN A 120 10.10 -14.00 16.02
N VAL A 121 10.32 -12.86 16.69
CA VAL A 121 11.62 -12.54 17.27
C VAL A 121 11.83 -13.40 18.53
N GLY A 122 13.06 -13.86 18.73
CA GLY A 122 13.44 -14.68 19.87
C GLY A 122 14.15 -15.96 19.43
N SER A 123 14.12 -16.96 20.29
CA SER A 123 14.75 -18.26 20.03
C SER A 123 13.89 -19.40 20.59
N MET A 124 14.26 -20.63 20.27
CA MET A 124 13.68 -21.85 20.84
C MET A 124 13.50 -21.81 22.36
N HIS A 125 14.49 -21.25 23.06
CA HIS A 125 14.58 -21.27 24.52
C HIS A 125 14.03 -20.01 25.18
N MET A 126 13.82 -18.94 24.41
CA MET A 126 13.22 -17.69 24.87
C MET A 126 12.02 -17.36 23.99
N SER A 127 10.87 -17.82 24.45
CA SER A 127 9.61 -17.76 23.73
C SER A 127 8.88 -16.42 23.83
N ASP A 128 9.31 -15.51 24.70
CA ASP A 128 8.55 -14.28 24.96
C ASP A 128 8.87 -13.22 23.88
N PRO A 129 7.92 -12.89 22.98
CA PRO A 129 8.11 -11.87 21.93
C PRO A 129 8.12 -10.44 22.49
N SER A 130 7.92 -10.28 23.81
CA SER A 130 7.54 -9.04 24.47
C SER A 130 8.55 -7.91 24.33
N GLU A 131 9.85 -8.21 24.19
CA GLU A 131 10.90 -7.18 24.20
C GLU A 131 10.95 -6.31 22.93
N CYS A 132 10.52 -6.83 21.78
CA CYS A 132 10.55 -6.07 20.53
C CYS A 132 9.34 -5.14 20.35
N GLY A 133 8.26 -5.39 21.09
CA GLY A 133 6.98 -4.72 20.89
C GLY A 133 6.35 -5.04 19.54
N GLN A 134 5.50 -4.14 19.06
CA GLN A 134 4.69 -4.37 17.86
C GLN A 134 5.56 -4.44 16.58
N CYS A 135 5.11 -5.23 15.59
CA CYS A 135 5.72 -5.26 14.26
C CYS A 135 5.03 -4.22 13.37
N LEU A 136 5.79 -3.28 12.80
CA LEU A 136 5.22 -2.06 12.18
C LEU A 136 5.45 -1.95 10.67
N SER A 137 6.48 -2.60 10.14
CA SER A 137 6.83 -2.49 8.71
C SER A 137 7.41 -3.79 8.17
N LEU A 138 7.17 -4.07 6.89
CA LEU A 138 7.65 -5.26 6.20
C LEU A 138 8.34 -4.90 4.87
N ALA A 139 9.38 -5.66 4.53
CA ALA A 139 10.01 -5.61 3.21
C ALA A 139 10.46 -7.00 2.76
N TRP A 140 9.91 -7.46 1.63
CA TRP A 140 10.37 -8.67 0.96
C TRP A 140 11.65 -8.39 0.17
N MET A 141 12.56 -9.36 0.15
CA MET A 141 13.70 -9.31 -0.74
C MET A 141 13.23 -9.30 -2.21
N PRO A 142 13.66 -8.30 -3.02
CA PRO A 142 13.13 -8.09 -4.36
C PRO A 142 13.68 -9.08 -5.38
N THR A 143 14.79 -9.76 -5.09
CA THR A 143 15.39 -10.76 -5.97
C THR A 143 14.77 -12.13 -5.75
N ARG A 144 14.46 -12.84 -6.82
CA ARG A 144 14.03 -14.25 -6.76
C ARG A 144 15.11 -15.11 -6.06
N PRO A 145 14.73 -16.12 -5.27
CA PRO A 145 13.37 -16.62 -5.03
C PRO A 145 12.62 -15.96 -3.85
N HIS A 146 12.94 -14.71 -3.47
CA HIS A 146 12.20 -13.94 -2.44
C HIS A 146 12.11 -14.60 -1.06
N TYR A 147 13.10 -15.41 -0.70
CA TYR A 147 13.05 -16.22 0.53
C TYR A 147 13.45 -15.46 1.81
N HIS A 148 13.86 -14.20 1.68
CA HIS A 148 14.15 -13.32 2.81
C HIS A 148 13.00 -12.33 3.01
N LEU A 149 12.56 -12.22 4.26
CA LEU A 149 11.62 -11.20 4.72
C LEU A 149 12.27 -10.39 5.84
N ALA A 150 12.24 -9.07 5.73
CA ALA A 150 12.64 -8.14 6.76
C ALA A 150 11.41 -7.53 7.46
N ALA A 151 11.52 -7.29 8.76
CA ALA A 151 10.52 -6.58 9.53
C ALA A 151 11.15 -5.56 10.48
N GLY A 152 10.43 -4.46 10.71
CA GLY A 152 10.80 -3.37 11.60
C GLY A 152 9.89 -3.31 12.82
N TYR A 153 10.49 -3.16 14.00
CA TYR A 153 9.81 -3.27 15.28
C TYR A 153 9.73 -1.96 16.06
N TYR A 154 8.82 -1.91 17.03
CA TYR A 154 8.61 -0.77 17.92
C TYR A 154 9.87 -0.36 18.70
N ASN A 155 10.70 -1.32 19.13
CA ASN A 155 11.93 -1.03 19.88
C ASN A 155 13.10 -0.53 19.00
N GLY A 156 12.91 -0.38 17.68
CA GLY A 156 13.96 0.08 16.76
C GLY A 156 14.78 -1.03 16.11
N MET A 157 14.48 -2.30 16.39
CA MET A 157 15.13 -3.44 15.74
C MET A 157 14.64 -3.64 14.30
N VAL A 158 15.56 -4.05 13.44
CA VAL A 158 15.27 -4.64 12.13
C VAL A 158 15.69 -6.10 12.15
N VAL A 159 14.79 -6.98 11.73
CA VAL A 159 14.91 -8.43 11.88
C VAL A 159 14.68 -9.12 10.54
N PHE A 160 15.45 -10.17 10.25
CA PHE A 160 15.43 -10.89 8.98
C PHE A 160 15.20 -12.39 9.20
N TRP A 161 14.27 -12.94 8.41
CA TRP A 161 13.99 -14.38 8.37
C TRP A 161 14.36 -14.97 7.02
N ASN A 162 14.84 -16.21 7.05
CA ASN A 162 14.97 -17.06 5.88
C ASN A 162 13.84 -18.09 5.90
N LEU A 163 12.88 -17.93 4.98
CA LEU A 163 11.69 -18.77 4.92
C LEU A 163 11.96 -20.19 4.43
N LEU A 164 13.11 -20.41 3.79
CA LEU A 164 13.55 -21.72 3.31
C LEU A 164 14.53 -22.41 4.28
N THR A 165 14.69 -21.88 5.49
CA THR A 165 15.59 -22.49 6.47
C THR A 165 15.11 -23.90 6.85
N ASN A 166 16.07 -24.84 6.87
CA ASN A 166 15.89 -26.18 7.42
C ASN A 166 16.61 -26.33 8.76
N SER A 167 17.16 -25.24 9.31
CA SER A 167 17.85 -25.27 10.59
C SER A 167 16.84 -25.52 11.72
N PRO A 168 17.03 -26.55 12.55
CA PRO A 168 16.14 -26.83 13.68
C PRO A 168 16.18 -25.72 14.75
N LEU A 169 17.22 -24.89 14.75
CA LEU A 169 17.33 -23.73 15.65
C LEU A 169 16.43 -22.57 15.22
N GLN A 170 16.09 -22.52 13.94
CA GLN A 170 15.29 -21.44 13.36
C GLN A 170 13.88 -21.89 13.02
N ARG A 171 13.60 -23.19 12.92
CA ARG A 171 12.32 -23.70 12.43
C ARG A 171 11.77 -24.76 13.37
N ILE A 172 10.57 -24.51 13.92
CA ILE A 172 9.80 -25.47 14.73
C ILE A 172 8.49 -25.78 14.03
N GLN A 173 8.17 -27.06 13.88
CA GLN A 173 6.82 -27.48 13.56
C GLN A 173 6.01 -27.63 14.84
N LEU A 174 4.88 -26.96 14.92
CA LEU A 174 3.96 -27.04 16.05
C LEU A 174 3.02 -28.24 15.91
N PRO A 175 2.39 -28.73 17.00
CA PRO A 175 1.50 -29.89 16.96
C PRO A 175 0.28 -29.72 16.04
N ASP A 176 -0.14 -28.48 15.79
CA ASP A 176 -1.22 -28.13 14.87
C ASP A 176 -0.79 -28.13 13.39
N GLY A 177 0.46 -28.47 13.10
CA GLY A 177 1.04 -28.48 11.76
C GLY A 177 1.56 -27.12 11.28
N SER A 178 1.33 -26.03 12.04
CA SER A 178 1.85 -24.71 11.68
C SER A 178 3.36 -24.62 11.93
N MET A 179 4.01 -23.72 11.21
CA MET A 179 5.46 -23.52 11.31
C MET A 179 5.79 -22.25 12.08
N LYS A 180 6.64 -22.34 13.10
CA LYS A 180 7.27 -21.19 13.73
C LYS A 180 8.68 -20.99 13.17
N VAL A 181 9.01 -19.76 12.77
CA VAL A 181 10.33 -19.43 12.22
C VAL A 181 10.97 -18.27 13.01
N TYR A 182 12.22 -18.47 13.42
CA TYR A 182 13.06 -17.49 14.12
C TYR A 182 14.06 -16.84 13.17
N PRO A 183 14.51 -15.62 13.49
CA PRO A 183 15.39 -14.88 12.61
C PRO A 183 16.78 -15.49 12.51
N PHE A 184 17.46 -15.21 11.40
CA PHE A 184 18.87 -15.54 11.22
C PHE A 184 19.79 -14.33 11.43
N GLN A 185 19.23 -13.11 11.33
CA GLN A 185 19.95 -11.86 11.50
C GLN A 185 19.02 -10.80 12.09
N CYS A 186 19.53 -9.99 13.00
CA CYS A 186 18.87 -8.80 13.50
C CYS A 186 19.91 -7.75 13.88
N PHE A 187 19.51 -6.48 13.90
CA PHE A 187 20.35 -5.40 14.41
C PHE A 187 19.48 -4.22 14.88
N LEU A 188 20.02 -3.43 15.80
CA LEU A 188 19.38 -2.22 16.29
C LEU A 188 19.57 -1.10 15.27
N ALA A 189 18.55 -0.84 14.46
CA ALA A 189 18.63 0.16 13.40
C ALA A 189 18.33 1.56 13.92
N HIS A 190 17.40 1.70 14.86
CA HIS A 190 16.88 2.98 15.34
C HIS A 190 16.75 3.02 16.86
N ASP A 191 16.71 4.22 17.43
CA ASP A 191 16.52 4.42 18.87
C ASP A 191 15.03 4.37 19.28
N GLN A 192 14.14 4.22 18.30
CA GLN A 192 12.67 4.23 18.40
C GLN A 192 12.07 3.40 17.25
N ALA A 193 10.76 3.21 17.27
CA ALA A 193 9.97 2.44 16.30
C ALA A 193 10.38 2.58 14.83
N VAL A 194 10.63 1.44 14.17
CA VAL A 194 10.93 1.38 12.73
C VAL A 194 9.63 1.41 11.94
N ARG A 195 9.29 2.58 11.39
CA ARG A 195 8.00 2.85 10.73
C ARG A 195 7.96 2.45 9.27
N SER A 196 9.11 2.40 8.60
CA SER A 196 9.16 2.03 7.19
C SER A 196 10.48 1.35 6.84
N LEU A 197 10.39 0.33 5.99
CA LEU A 197 11.50 -0.43 5.44
C LEU A 197 11.33 -0.54 3.93
N GLN A 198 12.39 -0.33 3.18
CA GLN A 198 12.42 -0.52 1.73
C GLN A 198 13.70 -1.19 1.29
N TRP A 199 13.57 -2.30 0.59
CA TRP A 199 14.72 -2.97 -0.03
C TRP A 199 15.10 -2.27 -1.33
N CYS A 200 16.39 -2.15 -1.61
CA CYS A 200 16.86 -1.73 -2.92
C CYS A 200 16.51 -2.79 -3.96
N LYS A 201 15.72 -2.41 -4.97
CA LYS A 201 15.25 -3.33 -6.01
C LYS A 201 16.37 -3.78 -6.95
N ALA A 202 17.40 -2.95 -7.12
CA ALA A 202 18.55 -3.25 -7.97
C ALA A 202 19.58 -4.17 -7.30
N ASN A 203 19.67 -4.18 -5.97
CA ASN A 203 20.66 -4.98 -5.25
C ASN A 203 20.14 -5.39 -3.86
N SER A 204 20.03 -6.71 -3.65
CA SER A 204 19.46 -7.30 -2.45
C SER A 204 20.35 -7.19 -1.20
N HIS A 205 21.55 -6.61 -1.28
CA HIS A 205 22.35 -6.28 -0.10
C HIS A 205 22.00 -4.94 0.53
N PHE A 206 21.23 -4.07 -0.14
CA PHE A 206 20.94 -2.73 0.38
C PHE A 206 19.49 -2.58 0.83
N ILE A 207 19.31 -1.99 2.00
CA ILE A 207 17.99 -1.66 2.56
C ILE A 207 18.01 -0.24 3.15
N ALA A 208 16.87 0.44 3.08
CA ALA A 208 16.63 1.71 3.76
C ALA A 208 15.60 1.52 4.88
N SER A 209 15.83 2.20 6.00
CA SER A 209 14.94 2.21 7.16
C SER A 209 14.64 3.64 7.61
N ALA A 210 13.41 3.87 8.07
CA ALA A 210 12.99 5.12 8.70
C ALA A 210 12.40 4.86 10.08
N GLY A 211 12.85 5.60 11.09
CA GLY A 211 12.44 5.45 12.47
C GLY A 211 11.68 6.65 13.02
N SER A 212 10.99 6.45 14.13
CA SER A 212 10.41 7.52 14.96
C SER A 212 11.48 8.42 15.61
N ASP A 213 12.75 8.00 15.57
CA ASP A 213 13.92 8.79 15.99
C ASP A 213 14.29 9.92 14.99
N ARG A 214 13.47 10.08 13.94
CA ARG A 214 13.62 11.06 12.84
C ARG A 214 14.84 10.80 11.96
N LYS A 215 15.42 9.60 12.03
CA LYS A 215 16.53 9.18 11.17
C LYS A 215 15.98 8.35 10.01
N ILE A 216 16.55 8.60 8.83
CA ILE A 216 16.53 7.67 7.71
C ILE A 216 17.95 7.11 7.60
N LYS A 217 18.06 5.79 7.48
CA LYS A 217 19.34 5.10 7.39
C LYS A 217 19.36 4.18 6.18
N PHE A 218 20.51 4.12 5.52
CA PHE A 218 20.80 3.18 4.45
C PHE A 218 21.81 2.16 4.95
N TRP A 219 21.59 0.89 4.66
CA TRP A 219 22.35 -0.21 5.23
C TRP A 219 22.86 -1.14 4.15
N ASP A 220 24.07 -1.64 4.34
CA ASP A 220 24.58 -2.83 3.67
C ASP A 220 24.37 -4.01 4.61
N LEU A 221 23.59 -5.00 4.19
CA LEU A 221 23.29 -6.18 5.01
C LEU A 221 24.52 -7.05 5.29
N ARG A 222 25.62 -6.85 4.54
CA ARG A 222 26.92 -7.49 4.79
C ARG A 222 27.68 -6.82 5.94
N ARG A 223 27.32 -5.59 6.31
CA ARG A 223 27.96 -4.77 7.34
C ARG A 223 26.91 -3.96 8.12
N THR A 224 26.23 -4.61 9.07
CA THR A 224 25.10 -3.99 9.79
C THR A 224 25.47 -3.24 11.07
N TYR A 225 26.74 -3.20 11.46
CA TYR A 225 27.18 -2.47 12.66
C TYR A 225 27.23 -0.95 12.46
N GLU A 226 27.23 -0.47 11.21
CA GLU A 226 27.11 0.94 10.88
C GLU A 226 26.26 1.12 9.61
N PRO A 227 25.42 2.16 9.53
CA PRO A 227 24.73 2.50 8.29
C PRO A 227 25.72 3.15 7.30
N ILE A 228 25.50 2.89 6.00
CA ILE A 228 26.20 3.55 4.89
C ILE A 228 26.00 5.07 4.99
N ASN A 229 24.77 5.47 5.31
CA ASN A 229 24.39 6.86 5.45
C ASN A 229 23.28 6.98 6.49
N SER A 230 23.32 8.04 7.29
CA SER A 230 22.32 8.35 8.30
C SER A 230 21.95 9.82 8.24
N ILE A 231 20.68 10.10 7.96
CA ILE A 231 20.17 11.44 7.77
C ILE A 231 19.08 11.69 8.79
N LYS A 232 19.29 12.68 9.66
CA LYS A 232 18.30 13.12 10.64
C LYS A 232 17.73 14.46 10.21
N ARG A 233 16.48 14.48 9.76
CA ARG A 233 15.87 15.73 9.27
C ARG A 233 14.40 15.86 9.64
N PHE A 234 13.61 14.81 9.46
CA PHE A 234 12.16 14.83 9.66
C PHE A 234 11.66 13.49 10.20
N LEU A 235 10.42 13.47 10.69
CA LEU A 235 9.72 12.21 10.99
C LEU A 235 9.11 11.65 9.69
N SER A 236 9.63 10.55 9.17
CA SER A 236 9.22 10.00 7.87
C SER A 236 8.14 8.92 8.00
N THR A 237 6.94 9.17 7.49
CA THR A 237 5.79 8.25 7.57
C THR A 237 5.98 7.01 6.70
N GLU A 238 6.48 7.18 5.48
CA GLU A 238 6.65 6.09 4.54
C GLU A 238 7.81 6.38 3.57
N LEU A 239 8.50 5.31 3.15
CA LEU A 239 9.57 5.34 2.16
C LEU A 239 9.11 4.63 0.88
N ALA A 240 9.61 5.09 -0.28
CA ALA A 240 9.53 4.37 -1.53
C ALA A 240 10.87 4.40 -2.28
N TRP A 241 11.37 3.21 -2.62
CA TRP A 241 12.58 3.03 -3.41
C TRP A 241 12.19 2.55 -4.82
N LEU A 242 12.39 3.41 -5.82
CA LEU A 242 12.08 3.08 -7.21
C LEU A 242 13.27 2.35 -7.87
N PRO A 243 13.04 1.39 -8.78
CA PRO A 243 14.11 0.57 -9.37
C PRO A 243 15.26 1.34 -10.00
N SER A 244 14.96 2.42 -10.72
CA SER A 244 15.96 3.20 -11.46
C SER A 244 16.69 4.26 -10.62
N TYR A 245 16.47 4.31 -9.30
CA TYR A 245 16.92 5.41 -8.45
C TYR A 245 17.89 4.93 -7.37
N ASN A 246 18.96 5.69 -7.14
CA ASN A 246 19.99 5.41 -6.13
C ASN A 246 19.63 5.88 -4.71
N GLY A 247 18.35 6.14 -4.46
CA GLY A 247 17.88 6.75 -3.23
C GLY A 247 16.39 6.54 -3.05
N VAL A 248 15.87 7.03 -1.92
CA VAL A 248 14.47 6.86 -1.56
C VAL A 248 13.72 8.18 -1.63
N THR A 249 12.48 8.10 -2.09
CA THR A 249 11.49 9.14 -1.82
C THR A 249 10.86 8.93 -0.45
N VAL A 250 10.62 10.03 0.27
CA VAL A 250 10.17 10.01 1.66
C VAL A 250 8.96 10.91 1.84
N ALA A 251 7.92 10.39 2.47
CA ALA A 251 6.79 11.16 2.99
C ALA A 251 7.08 11.62 4.42
N GLN A 252 6.52 12.77 4.79
CA GLN A 252 6.87 13.45 6.03
C GLN A 252 5.65 13.80 6.87
N ASP A 253 5.87 13.73 8.17
CA ASP A 253 5.00 14.34 9.17
C ASP A 253 5.30 15.84 9.29
N ASN A 254 4.24 16.64 9.41
CA ASN A 254 4.37 18.08 9.49
C ASN A 254 4.83 18.57 10.87
N CYS A 255 4.68 17.78 11.94
CA CYS A 255 4.97 18.25 13.31
C CYS A 255 6.46 18.50 13.58
N TYR A 256 7.35 17.90 12.79
CA TYR A 256 8.80 18.09 12.89
C TYR A 256 9.41 18.81 11.68
N ALA A 257 8.58 19.24 10.72
CA ALA A 257 9.05 19.93 9.53
C ALA A 257 9.18 21.43 9.80
N SER A 258 10.29 22.03 9.34
CA SER A 258 10.41 23.49 9.33
C SER A 258 9.34 24.10 8.41
N TYR A 259 8.95 25.34 8.71
CA TYR A 259 7.94 26.05 7.93
C TYR A 259 8.28 26.04 6.43
N GLY A 260 7.33 25.61 5.60
CA GLY A 260 7.48 25.54 4.14
C GLY A 260 8.31 24.36 3.61
N LEU A 261 8.85 23.49 4.48
CA LEU A 261 9.66 22.33 4.06
C LEU A 261 8.96 20.98 4.25
N CYS A 262 7.73 20.97 4.78
CA CYS A 262 6.93 19.77 4.88
C CYS A 262 6.51 19.26 3.49
N GLY A 263 6.56 17.95 3.28
CA GLY A 263 6.03 17.31 2.09
C GLY A 263 6.83 16.09 1.69
N ILE A 264 7.07 15.95 0.40
CA ILE A 264 7.73 14.79 -0.18
C ILE A 264 9.12 15.17 -0.64
N HIS A 265 10.12 14.40 -0.22
CA HIS A 265 11.52 14.64 -0.59
C HIS A 265 12.13 13.39 -1.21
N TYR A 266 13.03 13.56 -2.16
CA TYR A 266 13.96 12.53 -2.59
C TYR A 266 15.29 12.69 -1.85
N ILE A 267 15.81 11.58 -1.35
CA ILE A 267 17.05 11.51 -0.58
C ILE A 267 17.94 10.45 -1.21
N ASP A 268 19.12 10.88 -1.67
CA ASP A 268 20.17 10.00 -2.19
C ASP A 268 20.70 9.07 -1.08
N ALA A 269 21.04 7.83 -1.43
CA ALA A 269 21.60 6.88 -0.47
C ALA A 269 22.98 7.30 0.07
N GLY A 270 23.60 8.34 -0.49
CA GLY A 270 24.96 8.80 -0.18
C GLY A 270 25.97 8.42 -1.27
N TYR A 271 25.53 7.79 -2.36
CA TYR A 271 26.40 7.42 -3.47
C TYR A 271 26.77 8.62 -4.34
N LEU A 272 25.78 9.45 -4.70
CA LEU A 272 26.00 10.66 -5.49
C LEU A 272 26.24 11.89 -4.61
N GLY A 273 25.83 11.84 -3.34
CA GLY A 273 26.02 12.94 -2.39
C GLY A 273 25.13 14.15 -2.67
N TYR A 274 24.04 13.95 -3.42
CA TYR A 274 23.10 15.02 -3.75
C TYR A 274 22.36 15.50 -2.51
N LYS A 275 22.11 16.82 -2.44
CA LYS A 275 21.20 17.38 -1.45
C LYS A 275 19.80 16.84 -1.69
N ALA A 276 19.03 16.66 -0.61
CA ALA A 276 17.65 16.21 -0.72
C ALA A 276 16.85 17.13 -1.66
N TYR A 277 16.17 16.52 -2.62
CA TYR A 277 15.34 17.21 -3.60
C TYR A 277 13.91 17.30 -3.09
N PHE A 278 13.35 18.51 -3.08
CA PHE A 278 11.99 18.73 -2.60
C PHE A 278 10.99 18.47 -3.73
N THR A 279 10.44 17.26 -3.76
CA THR A 279 9.58 16.78 -4.85
C THR A 279 8.23 17.47 -4.86
N ALA A 280 7.58 17.61 -3.71
CA ALA A 280 6.28 18.27 -3.60
C ALA A 280 6.06 18.84 -2.18
N PRO A 281 5.92 20.17 -2.00
CA PRO A 281 5.44 20.76 -0.76
C PRO A 281 4.02 20.33 -0.40
N ARG A 282 3.82 20.06 0.89
CA ARG A 282 2.52 19.77 1.51
C ARG A 282 2.42 20.48 2.85
N LYS A 283 1.23 20.95 3.22
CA LYS A 283 1.01 21.61 4.52
C LYS A 283 0.78 20.60 5.65
N GLY A 284 0.04 19.54 5.33
CA GLY A 284 -0.33 18.47 6.27
C GLY A 284 0.65 17.31 6.28
N THR A 285 0.49 16.44 7.28
CA THR A 285 1.18 15.14 7.32
C THR A 285 0.83 14.32 6.09
N VAL A 286 1.87 13.92 5.36
CA VAL A 286 1.76 12.98 4.24
C VAL A 286 1.77 11.58 4.84
N TRP A 287 0.62 10.91 4.87
CA TRP A 287 0.48 9.62 5.56
C TRP A 287 1.08 8.45 4.80
N SER A 288 0.97 8.47 3.47
CA SER A 288 1.41 7.36 2.62
C SER A 288 2.05 7.82 1.33
N LEU A 289 2.99 7.01 0.85
CA LEU A 289 3.76 7.19 -0.36
C LEU A 289 3.88 5.86 -1.11
N SER A 290 3.64 5.89 -2.41
CA SER A 290 3.88 4.75 -3.30
C SER A 290 4.65 5.18 -4.53
N GLY A 291 5.73 4.48 -4.86
CA GLY A 291 6.39 4.57 -6.16
C GLY A 291 5.77 3.60 -7.16
N SER A 292 5.69 4.00 -8.43
CA SER A 292 5.43 3.10 -9.55
C SER A 292 6.75 2.53 -10.06
N ASP A 293 6.79 1.23 -10.27
CA ASP A 293 7.96 0.53 -10.81
C ASP A 293 8.14 0.74 -12.32
N TRP A 294 7.13 1.34 -12.97
CA TRP A 294 7.04 1.43 -14.42
C TRP A 294 7.02 2.88 -14.92
N LEU A 295 6.53 3.83 -14.12
CA LEU A 295 6.23 5.19 -14.56
C LEU A 295 7.25 6.25 -14.09
N GLY A 296 8.25 5.89 -13.29
CA GLY A 296 9.15 6.87 -12.65
C GLY A 296 8.39 7.92 -11.82
N THR A 297 7.21 7.55 -11.32
CA THR A 297 6.24 8.44 -10.67
C THR A 297 5.98 7.95 -9.27
N ILE A 298 5.77 8.89 -8.35
CA ILE A 298 5.28 8.63 -7.00
C ILE A 298 3.87 9.18 -6.83
N ALA A 299 3.11 8.60 -5.90
CA ALA A 299 1.81 9.09 -5.47
C ALA A 299 1.76 9.14 -3.94
N ALA A 300 1.08 10.15 -3.41
CA ALA A 300 1.02 10.38 -1.98
C ALA A 300 -0.34 10.94 -1.55
N GLY A 301 -0.80 10.47 -0.40
CA GLY A 301 -2.02 10.94 0.26
C GLY A 301 -1.68 11.63 1.56
N ASP A 302 -2.43 12.67 1.90
CA ASP A 302 -2.20 13.45 3.11
C ASP A 302 -3.45 13.67 3.97
N THR A 303 -3.22 14.26 5.14
CA THR A 303 -4.28 14.56 6.12
C THR A 303 -5.31 15.58 5.63
N SER A 304 -5.01 16.36 4.59
CA SER A 304 -5.93 17.36 4.04
C SER A 304 -6.90 16.76 3.03
N GLY A 305 -6.75 15.49 2.67
CA GLY A 305 -7.57 14.82 1.66
C GLY A 305 -7.09 15.04 0.24
N GLU A 306 -5.84 15.49 0.04
CA GLU A 306 -5.23 15.57 -1.29
C GLU A 306 -4.51 14.27 -1.64
N LEU A 307 -4.89 13.67 -2.77
CA LEU A 307 -4.10 12.65 -3.44
C LEU A 307 -3.32 13.32 -4.57
N ILE A 308 -2.00 13.30 -4.51
CA ILE A 308 -1.14 13.88 -5.54
C ILE A 308 -0.24 12.82 -6.17
N ALA A 309 0.20 13.08 -7.39
CA ALA A 309 1.30 12.36 -8.02
C ALA A 309 2.42 13.33 -8.44
N ALA A 310 3.65 12.83 -8.47
CA ALA A 310 4.81 13.56 -8.95
C ALA A 310 5.73 12.66 -9.77
N ILE A 311 6.08 13.13 -10.96
CA ILE A 311 7.03 12.50 -11.86
C ILE A 311 8.43 12.89 -11.40
N LEU A 312 9.22 11.89 -11.01
CA LEU A 312 10.58 12.15 -10.57
C LEU A 312 11.46 12.52 -11.78
N PRO A 313 12.34 13.52 -11.65
CA PRO A 313 13.35 13.80 -12.66
C PRO A 313 14.36 12.67 -12.73
N ASP A 314 15.11 12.63 -13.83
CA ASP A 314 16.27 11.75 -13.92
C ASP A 314 17.31 12.14 -12.85
N MET A 315 17.51 11.26 -11.88
CA MET A 315 18.44 11.45 -10.77
C MET A 315 19.87 11.02 -11.11
N ALA A 316 20.16 10.66 -12.37
CA ALA A 316 21.54 10.64 -12.85
C ALA A 316 22.14 12.06 -12.82
N LEU A 317 21.32 13.08 -13.05
CA LEU A 317 21.69 14.49 -12.95
C LEU A 317 21.37 15.05 -11.57
N ASN A 318 22.12 16.06 -11.14
CA ASN A 318 21.86 16.73 -9.86
C ASN A 318 20.47 17.42 -9.92
N PRO A 319 19.52 17.03 -9.06
CA PRO A 319 18.14 17.50 -9.15
C PRO A 319 17.97 18.98 -8.80
N ILE A 320 18.99 19.65 -8.24
CA ILE A 320 19.00 21.11 -8.06
C ILE A 320 18.87 21.85 -9.41
N THR A 321 19.27 21.23 -10.50
CA THR A 321 19.19 21.81 -11.85
C THR A 321 17.79 21.72 -12.48
N VAL A 322 16.85 21.04 -11.82
CA VAL A 322 15.50 20.82 -12.34
C VAL A 322 14.76 22.15 -12.43
N LYS A 323 14.47 22.57 -13.67
CA LYS A 323 13.63 23.74 -13.95
C LYS A 323 12.17 23.38 -13.78
N ARG A 324 11.38 24.35 -13.31
CA ARG A 324 9.91 24.28 -13.20
C ARG A 324 9.39 23.02 -12.46
N PRO A 325 9.79 22.81 -11.20
CA PRO A 325 9.38 21.64 -10.42
C PRO A 325 7.85 21.49 -10.29
N VAL A 326 7.11 22.59 -10.37
CA VAL A 326 5.63 22.58 -10.34
C VAL A 326 5.01 21.82 -11.52
N GLU A 327 5.67 21.76 -12.68
CA GLU A 327 5.16 21.05 -13.87
C GLU A 327 5.29 19.52 -13.75
N ARG A 328 6.00 19.04 -12.73
CA ARG A 328 6.25 17.61 -12.52
C ARG A 328 5.27 16.96 -11.55
N ARG A 329 4.27 17.69 -11.06
CA ARG A 329 3.33 17.21 -10.05
C ARG A 329 1.93 17.69 -10.33
N PHE A 330 0.97 16.89 -9.92
CA PHE A 330 -0.44 17.14 -10.18
C PHE A 330 -1.34 16.44 -9.15
N PRO A 331 -2.51 17.01 -8.84
CA PRO A 331 -3.50 16.34 -8.03
C PRO A 331 -4.18 15.24 -8.86
N ILE A 332 -4.50 14.14 -8.21
CA ILE A 332 -5.37 13.08 -8.75
C ILE A 332 -6.80 13.40 -8.35
N TYR A 333 -7.04 13.67 -7.06
CA TYR A 333 -8.31 14.19 -6.56
C TYR A 333 -8.11 14.94 -5.23
N LYS A 334 -9.11 15.74 -4.87
CA LYS A 334 -9.31 16.31 -3.53
C LYS A 334 -10.56 15.72 -2.89
N ALA A 335 -10.46 15.26 -1.65
CA ALA A 335 -11.61 14.97 -0.80
C ALA A 335 -11.81 16.16 0.15
N ASP A 336 -13.00 16.76 0.15
CA ASP A 336 -13.38 17.84 1.05
C ASP A 336 -14.51 17.42 1.98
N LEU A 337 -14.38 17.74 3.25
CA LEU A 337 -15.45 17.57 4.23
C LEU A 337 -16.33 18.81 4.26
N MET A 338 -17.53 18.69 3.70
CA MET A 338 -18.49 19.77 3.52
C MET A 338 -19.65 19.62 4.50
N PRO A 339 -20.13 20.70 5.15
CA PRO A 339 -21.31 20.62 5.99
C PRO A 339 -22.58 20.42 5.13
N TYR A 340 -23.57 19.70 5.65
CA TYR A 340 -24.92 19.76 5.08
C TYR A 340 -25.44 21.20 5.23
N GLN A 341 -25.97 21.77 4.16
CA GLN A 341 -26.64 23.07 4.25
C GLN A 341 -27.99 22.84 4.93
N ASP A 342 -28.11 23.16 6.21
CA ASP A 342 -29.41 23.41 6.80
C ASP A 342 -29.94 24.73 6.23
N SER A 343 -31.02 24.73 5.47
CA SER A 343 -31.86 25.93 5.35
C SER A 343 -33.32 25.55 5.08
N PRO A 344 -34.24 26.29 5.70
CA PRO A 344 -34.70 27.52 5.07
C PRO A 344 -34.54 28.77 5.96
N GLU A 345 -34.52 29.90 5.28
CA GLU A 345 -34.46 31.27 5.78
C GLU A 345 -35.46 31.59 6.90
N GLY A 346 -35.05 32.45 7.85
CA GLY A 346 -35.96 33.15 8.75
C GLY A 346 -35.35 33.61 10.08
N GLN A 347 -34.48 34.63 10.05
CA GLN A 347 -34.56 35.83 10.91
C GLN A 347 -33.32 36.73 10.77
N ASP A 348 -33.57 37.86 10.13
CA ASP A 348 -33.04 39.21 10.36
C ASP A 348 -31.54 39.50 10.39
N HIS A 349 -31.16 40.30 9.39
CA HIS A 349 -29.96 41.13 9.34
C HIS A 349 -29.76 41.96 10.62
N SER A 350 -28.59 41.84 11.25
CA SER A 350 -27.72 42.96 11.65
C SER A 350 -26.63 42.53 12.63
N SER A 351 -25.45 42.21 12.12
CA SER A 351 -24.17 42.63 12.71
C SER A 351 -23.04 42.05 11.87
N ALA A 352 -22.47 42.91 11.03
CA ALA A 352 -21.13 42.72 10.53
C ALA A 352 -20.18 42.70 11.75
N SER A 353 -19.70 41.51 12.11
CA SER A 353 -18.44 41.37 12.83
C SER A 353 -17.72 40.15 12.28
N SER A 354 -16.47 40.39 11.90
CA SER A 354 -15.49 39.42 11.41
C SER A 354 -15.21 38.33 12.44
N GLY A 355 -16.04 37.30 12.47
CA GLY A 355 -15.81 36.06 13.21
C GLY A 355 -15.99 34.90 12.26
N ALA A 356 -14.91 34.20 11.94
CA ALA A 356 -15.01 32.92 11.26
C ALA A 356 -15.99 32.04 12.06
N LEU A 357 -17.09 31.60 11.43
CA LEU A 357 -17.93 30.56 12.03
C LEU A 357 -17.01 29.40 12.37
N ASN A 358 -16.79 29.17 13.67
CA ASN A 358 -15.98 28.05 14.11
C ASN A 358 -16.63 26.78 13.53
N PRO A 359 -15.94 26.01 12.68
CA PRO A 359 -16.51 24.79 12.15
C PRO A 359 -16.90 23.90 13.34
N PRO A 360 -18.06 23.22 13.29
CA PRO A 360 -18.49 22.35 14.37
C PRO A 360 -17.35 21.40 14.75
N LYS A 361 -17.01 21.39 16.04
CA LYS A 361 -15.97 20.54 16.64
C LYS A 361 -16.45 19.09 16.72
N ALA A 362 -16.94 18.54 15.60
CA ALA A 362 -17.29 17.14 15.52
C ALA A 362 -16.00 16.34 15.71
N ARG A 363 -15.87 15.72 16.89
CA ARG A 363 -14.68 14.97 17.30
C ARG A 363 -14.87 13.47 17.15
N THR A 364 -16.13 13.03 17.07
CA THR A 364 -16.46 11.64 16.86
C THR A 364 -16.92 11.39 15.43
N TYR A 365 -16.75 10.14 14.98
CA TYR A 365 -17.22 9.71 13.67
C TYR A 365 -18.73 9.95 13.52
N ALA A 366 -19.51 9.55 14.52
CA ALA A 366 -20.97 9.65 14.52
C ALA A 366 -21.47 11.10 14.40
N GLU A 367 -20.86 12.04 15.14
CA GLU A 367 -21.17 13.47 14.99
C GLU A 367 -20.85 13.97 13.58
N THR A 368 -19.68 13.60 13.05
CA THR A 368 -19.19 14.16 11.80
C THR A 368 -20.07 13.73 10.63
N VAL A 369 -20.45 12.46 10.54
CA VAL A 369 -21.27 11.93 9.42
C VAL A 369 -22.71 12.43 9.42
N ASN A 370 -23.24 12.87 10.57
CA ASN A 370 -24.59 13.43 10.66
C ASN A 370 -24.66 14.87 10.14
N HIS A 371 -23.56 15.62 10.20
CA HIS A 371 -23.53 17.04 9.83
C HIS A 371 -22.71 17.35 8.58
N HIS A 372 -21.96 16.37 8.06
CA HIS A 372 -21.07 16.56 6.92
C HIS A 372 -21.15 15.42 5.92
N TYR A 373 -20.78 15.72 4.68
CA TYR A 373 -20.53 14.77 3.61
C TYR A 373 -19.14 14.98 3.01
N LEU A 374 -18.64 13.95 2.32
CA LEU A 374 -17.39 14.04 1.58
C LEU A 374 -17.68 14.38 0.11
N LEU A 375 -17.13 15.49 -0.36
CA LEU A 375 -17.12 15.88 -1.75
C LEU A 375 -15.77 15.47 -2.37
N PHE A 376 -15.81 14.59 -3.37
CA PHE A 376 -14.63 14.24 -4.16
C PHE A 376 -14.58 15.08 -5.42
N GLN A 377 -13.47 15.75 -5.63
CA GLN A 377 -13.20 16.59 -6.79
C GLN A 377 -12.05 15.97 -7.57
N ASP A 378 -12.40 15.20 -8.60
CA ASP A 378 -11.45 14.45 -9.42
C ASP A 378 -10.79 15.34 -10.47
N THR A 379 -9.53 15.03 -10.78
CA THR A 379 -8.81 15.66 -11.90
C THR A 379 -8.97 14.81 -13.15
N ASP A 380 -9.25 15.44 -14.29
CA ASP A 380 -9.20 14.74 -15.57
C ASP A 380 -7.75 14.41 -15.93
N LEU A 381 -7.38 13.13 -15.79
CA LEU A 381 -6.06 12.58 -16.06
C LEU A 381 -6.00 11.85 -17.42
N SER A 382 -6.96 12.09 -18.32
CA SER A 382 -6.93 11.55 -19.68
C SER A 382 -5.78 12.11 -20.51
N SER A 383 -5.48 13.40 -20.31
CA SER A 383 -4.42 14.16 -20.98
C SER A 383 -3.90 15.26 -20.07
N PHE A 384 -2.59 15.54 -20.16
CA PHE A 384 -1.94 16.63 -19.43
C PHE A 384 -1.91 17.97 -20.20
N HIS A 385 -2.58 18.06 -21.36
CA HIS A 385 -2.62 19.29 -22.14
C HIS A 385 -3.25 20.45 -21.35
N GLY A 386 -2.51 21.53 -21.16
CA GLY A 386 -2.97 22.71 -20.40
C GLY A 386 -3.23 22.44 -18.92
N LEU A 387 -2.68 21.35 -18.34
CA LEU A 387 -2.94 20.92 -16.96
C LEU A 387 -2.74 22.05 -15.94
N LEU A 388 -1.68 22.84 -16.08
CA LEU A 388 -1.31 23.92 -15.15
C LEU A 388 -2.39 25.00 -14.97
N HIS A 389 -3.27 25.17 -15.96
CA HIS A 389 -4.33 26.17 -15.94
C HIS A 389 -5.69 25.58 -15.54
N ARG A 390 -5.77 24.27 -15.31
CA ARG A 390 -7.00 23.61 -14.89
C ARG A 390 -7.27 23.89 -13.42
N GLU A 391 -8.55 24.01 -13.08
CA GLU A 391 -9.01 24.35 -11.73
C GLU A 391 -8.41 23.45 -10.63
N PRO A 392 -8.29 22.11 -10.78
CA PRO A 392 -7.67 21.27 -9.75
C PRO A 392 -6.20 21.63 -9.47
N MET A 393 -5.43 21.98 -10.51
CA MET A 393 -4.04 22.42 -10.35
C MET A 393 -3.94 23.75 -9.62
N LEU A 394 -4.78 24.72 -10.01
CA LEU A 394 -4.80 26.03 -9.38
C LEU A 394 -5.18 25.91 -7.90
N ARG A 395 -6.19 25.09 -7.58
CA ARG A 395 -6.61 24.80 -6.20
C ARG A 395 -5.47 24.17 -5.37
N MET A 396 -4.76 23.20 -5.92
CA MET A 396 -3.62 22.57 -5.24
C MET A 396 -2.52 23.61 -4.93
N GLN A 397 -2.18 24.46 -5.91
CA GLN A 397 -1.16 25.50 -5.76
C GLN A 397 -1.57 26.57 -4.74
N GLU A 398 -2.83 27.01 -4.77
CA GLU A 398 -3.37 27.93 -3.76
C GLU A 398 -3.33 27.30 -2.36
N GLY A 399 -3.68 26.02 -2.26
CA GLY A 399 -3.64 25.26 -1.01
C GLY A 399 -2.22 25.11 -0.45
N GLU A 400 -1.22 24.92 -1.30
CA GLU A 400 0.19 24.87 -0.88
C GLU A 400 0.69 26.16 -0.24
N VAL A 401 0.09 27.31 -0.58
CA VAL A 401 0.46 28.60 -0.02
C VAL A 401 -0.43 28.95 1.17
N HIS A 402 -1.75 28.91 0.99
CA HIS A 402 -2.74 29.52 1.88
C HIS A 402 -3.51 28.53 2.77
N SER A 403 -3.45 27.22 2.50
CA SER A 403 -4.27 26.24 3.24
C SER A 403 -3.95 26.26 4.74
N ARG A 404 -5.02 26.23 5.55
CA ARG A 404 -4.97 26.09 7.00
C ARG A 404 -5.49 24.69 7.36
N LEU A 405 -4.73 23.97 8.17
CA LEU A 405 -5.15 22.68 8.69
C LEU A 405 -6.10 22.88 9.87
N CYS A 406 -7.28 22.27 9.81
CA CYS A 406 -8.19 22.20 10.94
C CYS A 406 -7.83 20.99 11.80
N LEU A 407 -7.11 21.23 12.90
CA LEU A 407 -6.64 20.18 13.82
C LEU A 407 -7.67 19.81 14.89
N ASP A 408 -8.75 20.59 15.02
CA ASP A 408 -9.72 20.47 16.11
C ASP A 408 -10.90 19.53 15.82
N ARG A 409 -10.92 18.92 14.62
CA ARG A 409 -11.98 18.01 14.15
C ARG A 409 -11.42 16.65 13.72
N LEU A 410 -12.29 15.66 13.62
CA LEU A 410 -11.93 14.37 13.00
C LEU A 410 -11.77 14.55 11.47
N PRO A 411 -10.58 14.31 10.89
CA PRO A 411 -10.34 14.55 9.46
C PRO A 411 -10.81 13.36 8.62
N LEU A 412 -12.14 13.21 8.43
CA LEU A 412 -12.69 12.12 7.60
C LEU A 412 -12.21 12.13 6.15
N GLU A 413 -11.81 13.30 5.65
CA GLU A 413 -11.24 13.49 4.32
C GLU A 413 -9.81 12.95 4.18
N ALA A 414 -9.10 12.69 5.28
CA ALA A 414 -7.69 12.28 5.26
C ALA A 414 -7.47 10.98 4.49
N ILE A 415 -6.40 10.95 3.70
CA ILE A 415 -5.98 9.78 2.92
C ILE A 415 -4.80 9.13 3.63
N HIS A 416 -4.98 7.88 4.07
CA HIS A 416 -4.04 7.18 4.94
C HIS A 416 -3.17 6.16 4.21
N LYS A 417 -3.62 5.63 3.07
CA LYS A 417 -2.85 4.66 2.29
C LYS A 417 -3.05 4.87 0.81
N VAL A 418 -1.94 4.79 0.06
CA VAL A 418 -1.91 4.90 -1.40
C VAL A 418 -0.97 3.82 -1.94
N ARG A 419 -1.38 3.12 -3.00
CA ARG A 419 -0.56 2.08 -3.66
C ARG A 419 -0.77 2.05 -5.18
N PHE A 420 0.33 2.16 -5.92
CA PHE A 420 0.33 1.83 -7.35
C PHE A 420 0.20 0.32 -7.53
N SER A 421 -0.39 -0.09 -8.66
CA SER A 421 -0.23 -1.47 -9.09
C SER A 421 1.25 -1.77 -9.35
N PRO A 422 1.80 -2.84 -8.74
CA PRO A 422 3.15 -3.29 -9.03
C PRO A 422 3.23 -4.04 -10.37
N ASN A 423 2.09 -4.41 -10.98
CA ASN A 423 2.05 -5.28 -12.16
C ASN A 423 2.12 -4.49 -13.47
N LEU A 424 2.81 -5.04 -14.47
CA LEU A 424 2.93 -4.46 -15.81
C LEU A 424 1.61 -4.44 -16.60
N ASP A 425 0.64 -5.27 -16.24
CA ASP A 425 -0.67 -5.28 -16.91
C ASP A 425 -1.59 -4.13 -16.47
N SER A 426 -1.25 -3.48 -15.36
CA SER A 426 -2.10 -2.51 -14.68
C SER A 426 -1.29 -1.35 -14.08
N TYR A 427 -0.08 -1.10 -14.59
CA TYR A 427 0.90 -0.17 -14.02
C TYR A 427 0.42 1.28 -13.87
N GLY A 428 -0.57 1.71 -14.68
CA GLY A 428 -1.19 3.03 -14.61
C GLY A 428 -2.29 3.17 -13.55
N TRP A 429 -2.66 2.07 -12.89
CA TRP A 429 -3.70 2.03 -11.86
C TRP A 429 -3.13 2.29 -10.47
N LEU A 430 -3.91 3.00 -9.67
CA LEU A 430 -3.60 3.41 -8.31
C LEU A 430 -4.83 3.23 -7.42
N ILE A 431 -4.62 2.77 -6.19
CA ILE A 431 -5.66 2.69 -5.15
C ILE A 431 -5.33 3.62 -4.00
N SER A 432 -6.36 4.27 -3.44
CA SER A 432 -6.27 5.10 -2.25
C SER A 432 -7.38 4.77 -1.25
N GLY A 433 -7.06 4.87 0.03
CA GLY A 433 -7.99 4.65 1.14
C GLY A 433 -7.67 5.58 2.30
N GLY A 434 -8.70 5.98 3.04
CA GLY A 434 -8.60 7.04 4.04
C GLY A 434 -9.38 6.78 5.33
N GLN A 435 -9.43 7.80 6.18
CA GLN A 435 -10.08 7.78 7.48
C GLN A 435 -11.58 7.45 7.40
N SER A 436 -12.25 7.83 6.31
CA SER A 436 -13.67 7.53 6.09
C SER A 436 -13.98 6.06 5.83
N GLY A 437 -12.97 5.21 5.60
CA GLY A 437 -13.15 3.82 5.19
C GLY A 437 -13.53 3.65 3.72
N LEU A 438 -13.67 4.74 2.95
CA LEU A 438 -13.87 4.69 1.51
C LEU A 438 -12.56 4.37 0.80
N VAL A 439 -12.63 3.45 -0.18
CA VAL A 439 -11.52 3.07 -1.03
C VAL A 439 -11.86 3.46 -2.47
N ARG A 440 -10.93 4.13 -3.15
CA ARG A 440 -11.09 4.60 -4.52
C ARG A 440 -9.95 4.10 -5.40
N ILE A 441 -10.28 3.85 -6.65
CA ILE A 441 -9.34 3.34 -7.66
C ILE A 441 -9.32 4.35 -8.81
N HIS A 442 -8.12 4.71 -9.27
CA HIS A 442 -7.91 5.70 -10.32
C HIS A 442 -6.95 5.15 -11.37
N PHE A 443 -7.19 5.51 -12.62
CA PHE A 443 -6.29 5.21 -13.74
C PHE A 443 -5.70 6.52 -14.29
N ILE A 444 -4.37 6.63 -14.28
CA ILE A 444 -3.66 7.83 -14.73
C ILE A 444 -3.29 7.66 -16.21
N ARG A 445 -4.29 7.75 -17.09
CA ARG A 445 -4.13 7.50 -18.54
C ARG A 445 -3.06 8.38 -19.18
N GLY A 446 -2.94 9.63 -18.76
CA GLY A 446 -1.96 10.57 -19.32
C GLY A 446 -0.49 10.17 -19.11
N LEU A 447 -0.19 9.25 -18.19
CA LEU A 447 1.15 8.70 -17.99
C LEU A 447 1.45 7.46 -18.86
N THR A 448 0.47 6.96 -19.59
CA THR A 448 0.70 5.84 -20.50
C THR A 448 1.54 6.27 -21.70
N SER A 449 2.39 5.37 -22.18
CA SER A 449 3.22 5.60 -23.37
C SER A 449 3.03 4.46 -24.37
N PRO A 450 3.24 4.70 -25.68
CA PRO A 450 3.19 3.65 -26.69
C PRO A 450 4.16 2.49 -26.40
N LEU A 451 5.32 2.80 -25.81
CA LEU A 451 6.31 1.80 -25.39
C LEU A 451 5.76 0.93 -24.26
N GLY A 452 5.19 1.53 -23.21
CA GLY A 452 4.58 0.79 -22.10
C GLY A 452 3.44 -0.12 -22.57
N HIS A 453 2.60 0.38 -23.50
CA HIS A 453 1.52 -0.41 -24.10
C HIS A 453 2.06 -1.61 -24.89
N ARG A 454 3.12 -1.42 -25.69
CA ARG A 454 3.78 -2.52 -26.41
C ARG A 454 4.33 -3.57 -25.45
N MET A 455 5.05 -3.16 -24.41
CA MET A 455 5.59 -4.07 -23.39
C MET A 455 4.49 -4.89 -22.70
N GLN A 456 3.36 -4.27 -22.42
CA GLN A 456 2.20 -4.94 -21.84
C GLN A 456 1.63 -6.01 -22.78
N LEU A 457 1.42 -5.70 -24.07
CA LEU A 457 0.93 -6.66 -25.06
C LEU A 457 1.89 -7.84 -25.25
N GLU A 458 3.19 -7.57 -25.33
CA GLU A 458 4.23 -8.60 -25.42
C GLU A 458 4.22 -9.49 -24.16
N SER A 459 4.14 -8.91 -22.96
CA SER A 459 4.05 -9.67 -21.71
C SER A 459 2.78 -10.52 -21.62
N GLN A 460 1.64 -10.02 -22.08
CA GLN A 460 0.39 -10.78 -22.13
C GLN A 460 0.49 -11.96 -23.09
N ALA A 461 1.02 -11.74 -24.30
CA ALA A 461 1.24 -12.80 -25.28
C ALA A 461 2.17 -13.89 -24.73
N HIS A 462 3.26 -13.50 -24.05
CA HIS A 462 4.17 -14.44 -23.40
C HIS A 462 3.48 -15.25 -22.29
N PHE A 463 2.67 -14.60 -21.46
CA PHE A 463 1.90 -15.28 -20.41
C PHE A 463 0.91 -16.30 -21.01
N HIS A 464 0.14 -15.91 -22.02
CA HIS A 464 -0.79 -16.79 -22.70
C HIS A 464 -0.09 -17.99 -23.38
N ALA A 465 1.11 -17.78 -23.93
CA ALA A 465 1.91 -18.86 -24.50
C ALA A 465 2.41 -19.85 -23.45
N MET A 466 2.76 -19.39 -22.24
CA MET A 466 3.21 -20.27 -21.15
C MET A 466 2.08 -21.07 -20.51
N PHE A 467 0.89 -20.50 -20.43
CA PHE A 467 -0.25 -21.08 -19.71
C PHE A 467 -1.42 -21.41 -20.64
N GLN A 468 -1.14 -21.89 -21.86
CA GLN A 468 -2.19 -22.37 -22.74
C GLN A 468 -3.05 -23.41 -21.99
N PRO A 469 -4.39 -23.25 -21.95
CA PRO A 469 -5.25 -24.32 -21.48
C PRO A 469 -4.95 -25.52 -22.35
N SER A 470 -4.71 -26.69 -21.74
CA SER A 470 -4.59 -27.94 -22.48
C SER A 470 -5.83 -28.04 -23.37
N SER A 471 -5.62 -28.00 -24.69
CA SER A 471 -6.66 -28.33 -25.65
C SER A 471 -7.31 -29.63 -25.19
N PRO A 472 -8.64 -29.76 -25.17
CA PRO A 472 -9.24 -31.05 -24.92
C PRO A 472 -8.65 -32.00 -25.97
N THR A 473 -7.95 -33.04 -25.51
CA THR A 473 -7.51 -34.15 -26.36
C THR A 473 -8.66 -34.50 -27.26
N GLU A 474 -8.47 -34.35 -28.58
CA GLU A 474 -9.40 -34.79 -29.59
C GLU A 474 -9.74 -36.26 -29.33
N GLY A 475 -10.86 -36.49 -28.65
CA GLY A 475 -11.57 -37.75 -28.73
C GLY A 475 -12.01 -37.90 -30.18
N SER A 476 -11.52 -38.96 -30.81
CA SER A 476 -11.92 -39.44 -32.13
C SER A 476 -13.40 -39.18 -32.43
N GLY A 477 -13.65 -38.62 -33.61
CA GLY A 477 -14.85 -37.86 -33.91
C GLY A 477 -16.18 -38.61 -33.88
N PHE A 478 -17.24 -37.84 -33.70
CA PHE A 478 -18.52 -38.02 -34.39
C PHE A 478 -19.15 -36.64 -34.63
N CYS A 479 -19.76 -36.50 -35.81
CA CYS A 479 -20.35 -35.30 -36.38
C CYS A 479 -21.59 -34.83 -35.59
N PRO A 480 -21.87 -33.52 -35.43
CA PRO A 480 -23.08 -33.07 -34.74
C PRO A 480 -24.27 -33.07 -35.70
N THR A 481 -24.91 -34.23 -35.88
CA THR A 481 -26.26 -34.28 -36.46
C THR A 481 -27.30 -34.02 -35.36
N SER A 482 -27.81 -32.79 -35.38
CA SER A 482 -29.23 -32.45 -35.25
C SER A 482 -30.08 -33.25 -34.26
N HIS A 483 -30.42 -32.69 -33.09
CA HIS A 483 -31.76 -32.88 -32.51
C HIS A 483 -32.24 -31.63 -31.76
N PHE A 484 -33.45 -31.22 -32.14
CA PHE A 484 -34.23 -30.09 -31.64
C PHE A 484 -34.70 -30.30 -30.18
N LEU A 485 -34.72 -29.23 -29.39
CA LEU A 485 -35.44 -29.13 -28.14
C LEU A 485 -36.90 -28.74 -28.43
N LEU A 486 -37.86 -29.54 -27.95
CA LEU A 486 -39.24 -29.08 -27.78
C LEU A 486 -39.42 -28.58 -26.34
N PRO A 487 -40.21 -27.50 -26.14
CA PRO A 487 -40.39 -26.91 -24.83
C PRO A 487 -41.24 -27.82 -23.95
N SER A 488 -40.80 -27.95 -22.71
CA SER A 488 -41.50 -28.58 -21.58
C SER A 488 -42.95 -28.10 -21.46
N PRO A 489 -43.82 -28.84 -20.78
CA PRO A 489 -44.62 -28.22 -19.73
C PRO A 489 -43.75 -27.88 -18.51
#